data_AF-A0A2E8XXL1-F1
#
_entry.id   AF-A0A2E8XXL1-F1
#
_cell.length_a   1.000
_cell.length_b   1.000
_cell.length_c   1.000
_cell.angle_alpha   90.00
_cell.angle_beta   90.00
_cell.angle_gamma   90.00
#
_symmetry.space_group_name_H-M   'P 1'
#
loop_
_entity.id
_entity.type
_entity.pdbx_description
1 polymer ?
#
loop_
_entity_poly.entity_id
_entity_poly.type
_entity_poly.pdbx_seq_one_letter_code
_entity_poly.pdbx_strand_id
1 'polypeptide(L)'
;MLSENITVIHSRSIAEDIRIFNSIDDGLFSGKLDVKNGKISEQVTINGKSLVSSAELTAKAFSQGILGQYGGKLVAIALLLFAFSTSITWCYYGDRSTAYIFGEKGVVWYRNFYVLCFVLAAVIDTTVVWNIAYVVVALVSIPNLIAMFVLRKEMKSLSDNFEIK
;
A
#
# COMPACT_ATOMS: atom_id res chain seq x y z
N MET A 1 -14.76 -13.97 -28.18
CA MET A 1 -13.51 -13.34 -27.73
C MET A 1 -13.61 -11.85 -28.02
N LEU A 2 -13.19 -11.00 -27.10
CA LEU A 2 -13.10 -9.54 -27.34
C LEU A 2 -12.19 -9.30 -28.55
N SER A 3 -12.49 -8.28 -29.35
CA SER A 3 -11.58 -7.83 -30.42
C SER A 3 -10.23 -7.43 -29.81
N GLU A 4 -9.13 -7.79 -30.48
CA GLU A 4 -7.74 -7.69 -29.99
C GLU A 4 -7.29 -6.28 -29.52
N ASN A 5 -8.07 -5.23 -29.77
CA ASN A 5 -7.74 -3.85 -29.43
C ASN A 5 -8.47 -3.28 -28.20
N ILE A 6 -9.16 -4.09 -27.39
CA ILE A 6 -9.86 -3.61 -26.18
C ILE A 6 -9.11 -4.05 -24.92
N THR A 7 -8.54 -3.09 -24.20
CA THR A 7 -7.90 -3.29 -22.90
C THR A 7 -8.86 -2.90 -21.78
N VAL A 8 -9.19 -3.84 -20.90
CA VAL A 8 -9.98 -3.57 -19.69
C VAL A 8 -9.02 -3.41 -18.51
N ILE A 9 -9.19 -2.32 -17.77
CA ILE A 9 -8.36 -1.99 -16.60
C ILE A 9 -9.27 -1.99 -15.36
N HIS A 10 -8.83 -2.68 -14.32
CA HIS A 10 -9.47 -2.68 -13.01
C HIS A 10 -8.41 -2.51 -11.91
N SER A 11 -8.64 -1.62 -10.94
CA SER A 11 -7.70 -1.38 -9.82
C SER A 11 -6.23 -1.21 -10.23
N ARG A 12 -5.97 -0.41 -11.28
CA ARG A 12 -4.62 -0.15 -11.87
C ARG A 12 -3.94 -1.39 -12.49
N SER A 13 -4.71 -2.40 -12.83
CA SER A 13 -4.26 -3.67 -13.38
C SER A 13 -5.00 -4.02 -14.68
N ILE A 14 -4.29 -4.64 -15.63
CA ILE A 14 -4.87 -5.16 -16.88
C ILE A 14 -5.60 -6.46 -16.56
N ALA A 15 -6.86 -6.56 -17.00
CA ALA A 15 -7.64 -7.78 -16.86
C ALA A 15 -7.38 -8.75 -18.03
N GLU A 16 -7.14 -10.00 -17.70
CA GLU A 16 -6.97 -11.12 -18.62
C GLU A 16 -8.19 -12.07 -18.54
N ASP A 17 -8.37 -12.93 -19.55
CA ASP A 17 -9.46 -13.92 -19.61
C ASP A 17 -10.87 -13.33 -19.36
N ILE A 18 -11.13 -12.14 -19.92
CA ILE A 18 -12.36 -11.41 -19.68
C ILE A 18 -13.56 -12.15 -20.30
N ARG A 19 -14.55 -12.45 -19.48
CA ARG A 19 -15.85 -13.00 -19.86
C ARG A 19 -16.95 -12.01 -19.48
N ILE A 20 -17.89 -11.81 -20.40
CA ILE A 20 -18.97 -10.85 -20.24
C ILE A 20 -20.26 -11.64 -20.07
N PHE A 21 -21.00 -11.31 -19.03
CA PHE A 21 -22.25 -11.95 -18.66
C PHE A 21 -23.39 -10.94 -18.76
N ASN A 22 -24.55 -11.40 -19.23
CA ASN A 22 -25.77 -10.59 -19.19
C ASN A 22 -26.28 -10.54 -17.75
N SER A 23 -26.57 -9.34 -17.22
CA SER A 23 -27.08 -9.19 -15.84
C SER A 23 -28.44 -9.85 -15.60
N ILE A 24 -29.19 -10.21 -16.64
CA ILE A 24 -30.57 -10.73 -16.52
C ILE A 24 -30.63 -12.27 -16.49
N ASP A 25 -29.75 -12.97 -17.22
CA ASP A 25 -29.82 -14.43 -17.40
C ASP A 25 -28.53 -15.17 -16.99
N ASP A 26 -27.51 -14.46 -16.50
CA ASP A 26 -26.17 -14.98 -16.15
C ASP A 26 -25.48 -15.78 -17.29
N GLY A 27 -26.05 -15.70 -18.50
CA GLY A 27 -25.54 -16.30 -19.71
C GLY A 27 -24.41 -15.49 -20.31
N LEU A 28 -23.53 -16.18 -21.06
CA LEU A 28 -22.43 -15.56 -21.79
C LEU A 28 -22.97 -14.58 -22.83
N PHE A 29 -22.64 -13.30 -22.67
CA PHE A 29 -23.03 -12.27 -23.62
C PHE A 29 -22.24 -12.43 -24.92
N SER A 30 -22.95 -12.64 -26.02
CA SER A 30 -22.39 -12.75 -27.37
C SER A 30 -23.05 -11.69 -28.26
N GLY A 31 -22.41 -10.52 -28.35
CA GLY A 31 -22.95 -9.36 -29.07
C GLY A 31 -21.93 -8.24 -29.21
N LYS A 32 -22.35 -7.12 -29.83
CA LYS A 32 -21.56 -5.88 -29.86
C LYS A 32 -21.98 -5.02 -28.67
N LEU A 33 -21.01 -4.59 -27.87
CA LEU A 33 -21.22 -3.63 -26.77
C LEU A 33 -20.92 -2.22 -27.27
N ASP A 34 -21.87 -1.30 -27.11
CA ASP A 34 -21.63 0.11 -27.41
C ASP A 34 -20.98 0.81 -26.21
N VAL A 35 -19.69 1.14 -26.35
CA VAL A 35 -18.88 1.82 -25.32
C VAL A 35 -18.78 3.29 -25.68
N LYS A 36 -19.47 4.16 -24.94
CA LYS A 36 -19.38 5.62 -25.10
C LYS A 36 -18.60 6.22 -23.94
N ASN A 37 -17.52 6.93 -24.26
CA ASN A 37 -16.65 7.60 -23.28
C ASN A 37 -16.14 6.68 -22.15
N GLY A 38 -15.81 5.43 -22.48
CA GLY A 38 -15.30 4.45 -21.50
C GLY A 38 -16.35 3.86 -20.56
N LYS A 39 -17.65 4.17 -20.76
CA LYS A 39 -18.76 3.53 -20.05
C LYS A 39 -19.55 2.64 -21.00
N ILE A 40 -19.95 1.49 -20.48
CA ILE A 40 -20.77 0.51 -21.21
C ILE A 40 -22.22 0.92 -21.04
N SER A 41 -22.95 1.05 -22.14
CA SER A 41 -24.35 1.52 -22.13
C SER A 41 -25.34 0.42 -21.71
N GLU A 42 -24.91 -0.83 -21.73
CA GLU A 42 -25.70 -2.03 -21.43
C GLU A 42 -25.42 -2.54 -20.00
N GLN A 43 -26.42 -3.14 -19.37
CA GLN A 43 -26.27 -3.79 -18.05
C GLN A 43 -25.59 -5.15 -18.22
N VAL A 44 -24.25 -5.14 -18.20
CA VAL A 44 -23.42 -6.34 -18.30
C VAL A 44 -22.45 -6.43 -17.13
N THR A 45 -22.23 -7.64 -16.65
CA THR A 45 -21.23 -7.95 -15.64
C THR A 45 -19.98 -8.46 -16.32
N ILE A 46 -18.84 -7.81 -16.08
CA ILE A 46 -17.55 -8.21 -16.61
C ILE A 46 -16.78 -8.95 -15.51
N ASN A 47 -16.51 -10.24 -15.73
CA ASN A 47 -15.67 -11.06 -14.87
C ASN A 47 -14.38 -11.41 -15.62
N GLY A 48 -13.23 -11.16 -15.01
CA GLY A 48 -11.92 -11.49 -15.59
C GLY A 48 -10.89 -11.72 -14.50
N LYS A 49 -9.76 -12.32 -14.86
CA LYS A 49 -8.63 -12.42 -13.95
C LYS A 49 -7.88 -11.08 -13.98
N SER A 50 -7.83 -10.39 -12.85
CA SER A 50 -6.95 -9.23 -12.71
C SER A 50 -5.54 -9.71 -12.38
N LEU A 51 -4.49 -8.98 -12.79
CA LEU A 51 -3.17 -9.22 -12.23
C LEU A 51 -3.26 -9.08 -10.71
N VAL A 52 -2.59 -10.02 -10.06
CA VAL A 52 -2.44 -10.11 -8.61
C VAL A 52 -1.75 -8.84 -8.09
N SER A 53 -2.16 -8.30 -6.94
CA SER A 53 -1.63 -7.03 -6.43
C SER A 53 -0.51 -7.20 -5.40
N SER A 54 0.51 -6.35 -5.50
CA SER A 54 1.53 -6.10 -4.47
C SER A 54 2.26 -7.37 -3.98
N ALA A 55 2.12 -7.74 -2.70
CA ALA A 55 2.87 -8.83 -2.09
C ALA A 55 2.61 -10.19 -2.75
N GLU A 56 1.37 -10.45 -3.18
CA GLU A 56 1.00 -11.72 -3.79
C GLU A 56 1.57 -11.84 -5.22
N LEU A 57 1.75 -10.73 -5.93
CA LEU A 57 2.46 -10.71 -7.22
C LEU A 57 3.92 -11.10 -7.05
N THR A 58 4.62 -10.52 -6.06
CA THR A 58 6.01 -10.86 -5.76
C THR A 58 6.14 -12.33 -5.35
N ALA A 59 5.25 -12.82 -4.48
CA ALA A 59 5.24 -14.22 -4.08
C ALA A 59 5.01 -15.17 -5.27
N LYS A 60 4.10 -14.82 -6.19
CA LYS A 60 3.84 -15.59 -7.41
C LYS A 60 5.03 -15.57 -8.37
N ALA A 61 5.68 -14.42 -8.55
CA ALA A 61 6.87 -14.29 -9.38
C ALA A 61 8.03 -15.14 -8.83
N PHE A 62 8.29 -15.08 -7.53
CA PHE A 62 9.31 -15.93 -6.88
C PHE A 62 8.95 -17.42 -6.91
N SER A 63 7.67 -17.74 -6.95
CA SER A 63 7.20 -19.13 -7.10
C SER A 63 7.43 -19.69 -8.50
N GLN A 64 7.54 -18.82 -9.51
CA GLN A 64 7.85 -19.16 -10.90
C GLN A 64 9.36 -19.14 -11.20
N GLY A 65 10.17 -18.67 -10.26
CA GLY A 65 11.63 -18.62 -10.40
C GLY A 65 12.35 -19.93 -10.02
N ILE A 66 13.67 -19.85 -9.87
CA ILE A 66 14.57 -20.98 -9.56
C ILE A 66 14.15 -21.74 -8.29
N LEU A 67 13.55 -21.06 -7.31
CA LEU A 67 13.16 -21.65 -6.03
C LEU A 67 11.80 -22.37 -6.06
N GLY A 68 11.06 -22.33 -7.18
CA GLY A 68 9.75 -22.96 -7.29
C GLY A 68 8.80 -22.57 -6.14
N GLN A 69 7.94 -23.49 -5.69
CA GLN A 69 6.99 -23.23 -4.59
C GLN A 69 7.63 -22.77 -3.27
N TYR A 70 8.92 -23.05 -3.03
CA TYR A 70 9.63 -22.57 -1.85
C TYR A 70 9.91 -21.06 -1.92
N GLY A 71 10.05 -20.51 -3.13
CA GLY A 71 10.26 -19.07 -3.34
C GLY A 71 9.13 -18.22 -2.78
N GLY A 72 7.87 -18.60 -3.04
CA GLY A 72 6.71 -17.90 -2.47
C GLY A 72 6.65 -17.94 -0.95
N LYS A 73 6.97 -19.09 -0.33
CA LYS A 73 7.01 -19.25 1.14
C LYS A 73 8.11 -18.40 1.78
N LEU A 74 9.29 -18.34 1.16
CA LEU A 74 10.39 -17.49 1.63
C LEU A 74 9.98 -16.02 1.63
N VAL A 75 9.37 -15.54 0.54
CA VAL A 75 8.86 -14.17 0.44
C VAL A 75 7.84 -13.87 1.54
N ALA A 76 6.94 -14.79 1.85
CA ALA A 76 5.97 -14.61 2.94
C ALA A 76 6.64 -14.46 4.31
N ILE A 77 7.65 -15.29 4.64
CA ILE A 77 8.40 -15.19 5.89
C ILE A 77 9.22 -13.89 5.94
N ALA A 78 9.88 -13.53 4.85
CA ALA A 78 10.65 -12.29 4.76
C ALA A 78 9.76 -11.06 4.95
N LEU A 79 8.58 -11.05 4.31
CA LEU A 79 7.60 -9.98 4.45
C LEU A 79 7.07 -9.87 5.88
N LEU A 80 6.81 -10.99 6.55
CA LEU A 80 6.39 -11.01 7.95
C LEU A 80 7.45 -10.38 8.86
N LEU A 81 8.72 -10.79 8.72
CA LEU A 81 9.82 -10.24 9.52
C LEU A 81 10.05 -8.75 9.24
N PHE A 82 9.93 -8.33 7.99
CA PHE A 82 10.05 -6.93 7.57
C PHE A 82 8.91 -6.06 8.11
N ALA A 83 7.67 -6.55 8.05
CA ALA A 83 6.52 -5.84 8.61
C ALA A 83 6.64 -5.71 10.14
N PHE A 84 7.11 -6.76 10.81
CA PHE A 84 7.32 -6.76 12.25
C PHE A 84 8.40 -5.76 12.69
N SER A 85 9.57 -5.76 12.04
CA SER A 85 10.64 -4.81 12.37
C SER A 85 10.21 -3.36 12.16
N THR A 86 9.52 -3.10 11.04
CA THR A 86 8.97 -1.78 10.73
C THR A 86 8.00 -1.33 11.81
N SER A 87 7.09 -2.21 12.24
CA SER A 87 6.09 -1.89 13.28
C SER A 87 6.74 -1.51 14.63
N ILE A 88 7.81 -2.21 15.03
CA ILE A 88 8.57 -1.86 16.24
C ILE A 88 9.18 -0.47 16.12
N THR A 89 9.82 -0.18 14.98
CA THR A 89 10.45 1.12 14.75
C THR A 89 9.43 2.27 14.78
N TRP A 90 8.26 2.10 14.15
CA TRP A 90 7.20 3.10 14.19
C TRP A 90 6.59 3.27 15.59
N CYS A 91 6.46 2.19 16.37
CA CYS A 91 6.07 2.30 17.78
C CYS A 91 7.07 3.15 18.56
N TYR A 92 8.37 2.93 18.38
CA TYR A 92 9.42 3.70 19.05
C TYR A 92 9.42 5.19 18.67
N TYR A 93 9.24 5.53 17.39
CA TYR A 93 9.11 6.93 16.97
C TYR A 93 7.90 7.62 17.61
N GLY A 94 6.79 6.90 17.74
CA GLY A 94 5.60 7.37 18.43
C GLY A 94 5.82 7.54 19.93
N ASP A 95 6.54 6.62 20.58
CA ASP A 95 6.90 6.72 21.99
C ASP A 95 7.69 8.01 22.26
N ARG A 96 8.70 8.30 21.44
CA ARG A 96 9.51 9.53 21.56
C ARG A 96 8.70 10.80 21.31
N SER A 97 7.84 10.78 20.30
CA SER A 97 6.98 11.93 19.98
C SER A 97 5.96 12.19 21.09
N THR A 98 5.37 11.13 21.66
CA THR A 98 4.42 11.21 22.78
C THR A 98 5.11 11.70 24.05
N ALA A 99 6.31 11.20 24.35
CA ALA A 99 7.10 11.65 25.49
C ALA A 99 7.44 13.14 25.40
N TYR A 100 7.71 13.65 24.20
CA TYR A 100 8.00 15.07 23.98
C TYR A 100 6.78 15.97 24.23
N ILE A 101 5.57 15.54 23.82
CA ILE A 101 4.35 16.36 23.92
C ILE A 101 3.67 16.21 25.28
N PHE A 102 3.55 14.98 25.80
CA PHE A 102 2.74 14.63 26.97
C PHE A 102 3.57 14.13 28.16
N GLY A 103 4.90 14.04 28.02
CA GLY A 103 5.79 13.47 29.03
C GLY A 103 5.82 11.94 29.03
N GLU A 104 6.74 11.36 29.81
CA GLU A 104 6.99 9.91 29.82
C GLU A 104 5.77 9.07 30.26
N LYS A 105 4.87 9.63 31.08
CA LYS A 105 3.65 8.94 31.53
C LYS A 105 2.65 8.69 30.41
N GLY A 106 2.67 9.48 29.33
CA GLY A 106 1.80 9.30 28.17
C GLY A 106 2.17 8.12 27.27
N VAL A 107 3.44 7.67 27.33
CA VAL A 107 3.98 6.65 26.44
C VAL A 107 3.26 5.30 26.59
N VAL A 108 2.93 4.92 27.83
CA VAL A 108 2.23 3.65 28.10
C VAL A 108 0.85 3.63 27.45
N TRP A 109 0.14 4.76 27.51
CA TRP A 109 -1.18 4.90 26.86
C TRP A 109 -1.07 4.86 25.34
N TYR A 110 -0.08 5.55 24.78
CA TYR A 110 0.20 5.50 23.34
C TYR A 110 0.48 4.08 22.86
N ARG A 111 1.31 3.31 23.56
CA ARG A 111 1.63 1.93 23.18
C ARG A 111 0.40 1.02 23.15
N ASN A 112 -0.49 1.16 24.14
CA ASN A 112 -1.75 0.40 24.16
C ASN A 112 -2.65 0.78 22.98
N PHE A 113 -2.75 2.08 22.68
CA PHE A 113 -3.51 2.59 21.54
C PHE A 113 -2.91 2.11 20.21
N TYR A 114 -1.58 2.11 20.06
CA TYR A 114 -0.89 1.63 18.87
C TYR A 114 -1.22 0.17 18.55
N VAL A 115 -1.18 -0.70 19.57
CA VAL A 115 -1.55 -2.12 19.41
C VAL A 115 -3.02 -2.27 19.00
N LEU A 116 -3.93 -1.49 19.59
CA LEU A 116 -5.35 -1.51 19.19
C LEU A 116 -5.52 -1.09 17.73
N CYS A 117 -4.86 -0.02 17.29
CA CYS A 117 -4.87 0.41 15.90
C CYS A 117 -4.31 -0.64 14.94
N PHE A 118 -3.28 -1.39 15.36
CA PHE A 118 -2.71 -2.47 14.56
C PHE A 118 -3.74 -3.59 14.30
N VAL A 119 -4.55 -3.95 15.31
CA VAL A 119 -5.64 -4.91 15.16
C VAL A 119 -6.74 -4.37 14.25
N LEU A 120 -7.12 -3.10 14.41
CA LEU A 120 -8.12 -2.46 13.54
C LEU A 120 -7.66 -2.40 12.08
N ALA A 121 -6.38 -2.12 11.85
CA ALA A 121 -5.80 -2.08 10.50
C ALA A 121 -5.86 -3.42 9.77
N ALA A 122 -5.96 -4.55 10.48
CA ALA A 122 -6.14 -5.87 9.88
C ALA A 122 -7.56 -6.09 9.31
N VAL A 123 -8.54 -5.26 9.69
CA VAL A 123 -9.95 -5.39 9.28
C VAL A 123 -10.37 -4.28 8.30
N ILE A 124 -9.69 -3.14 8.31
CA ILE A 124 -9.99 -2.01 7.43
C ILE A 124 -9.44 -2.27 6.02
N ASP A 125 -10.17 -1.80 4.99
CA ASP A 125 -9.74 -1.86 3.61
C ASP A 125 -8.37 -1.23 3.39
N THR A 126 -7.50 -1.96 2.69
CA THR A 126 -6.11 -1.56 2.44
C THR A 126 -6.03 -0.20 1.74
N THR A 127 -6.94 0.12 0.82
CA THR A 127 -6.98 1.43 0.13
C THR A 127 -7.20 2.59 1.10
N VAL A 128 -8.06 2.42 2.11
CA VAL A 128 -8.32 3.44 3.12
C VAL A 128 -7.07 3.67 3.97
N VAL A 129 -6.41 2.59 4.39
CA VAL A 129 -5.15 2.66 5.16
C VAL A 129 -4.06 3.40 4.39
N TRP A 130 -3.87 3.09 3.10
CA TRP A 130 -2.91 3.80 2.25
C TRP A 130 -3.24 5.27 2.06
N ASN A 131 -4.51 5.62 1.86
CA ASN A 131 -4.93 7.00 1.72
C ASN A 131 -4.63 7.82 2.98
N ILE A 132 -4.92 7.27 4.16
CA ILE A 132 -4.58 7.91 5.44
C ILE A 132 -3.07 8.06 5.57
N ALA A 133 -2.30 7.01 5.25
CA ALA A 133 -0.84 7.04 5.30
C ALA A 133 -0.25 8.16 4.42
N TYR A 134 -0.74 8.34 3.20
CA TYR A 134 -0.26 9.41 2.31
C TYR A 134 -0.48 10.80 2.90
N VAL A 135 -1.65 11.05 3.50
CA VAL A 135 -1.96 12.34 4.12
C VAL A 135 -1.09 12.58 5.36
N VAL A 136 -0.96 11.59 6.24
CA VAL A 136 -0.18 11.72 7.48
C VAL A 136 1.31 11.90 7.19
N VAL A 137 1.87 11.14 6.24
CA VAL A 137 3.29 11.28 5.85
C VAL A 137 3.56 12.66 5.27
N ALA A 138 2.66 13.19 4.43
CA ALA A 138 2.79 14.55 3.91
C ALA A 138 2.74 15.59 5.05
N LEU A 139 1.80 15.45 5.98
CA LEU A 139 1.63 16.37 7.11
C LEU A 139 2.86 16.41 8.02
N VAL A 140 3.50 15.26 8.29
CA VAL A 140 4.73 15.20 9.10
C VAL A 140 5.95 15.70 8.30
N SER A 141 6.01 15.40 7.00
CA SER A 141 7.20 15.71 6.18
C SER A 141 7.31 17.19 5.84
N ILE A 142 6.19 17.88 5.56
CA ILE A 142 6.19 19.32 5.21
C ILE A 142 6.88 20.19 6.28
N PRO A 143 6.47 20.18 7.56
CA PRO A 143 7.11 21.01 8.58
C PRO A 143 8.57 20.60 8.82
N ASN A 144 8.88 19.30 8.76
CA ASN A 144 10.25 18.81 8.91
C ASN A 144 11.17 19.33 7.80
N LEU A 145 10.72 19.28 6.54
CA LEU A 145 11.49 19.78 5.41
C LEU A 145 11.69 21.31 5.47
N ILE A 146 10.67 22.06 5.89
CA ILE A 146 10.79 23.52 6.10
C ILE A 146 11.82 23.81 7.18
N ALA A 147 11.76 23.12 8.32
CA ALA A 147 12.72 23.28 9.42
C ALA A 147 14.14 22.98 8.95
N MET A 148 14.36 21.85 8.26
CA MET A 148 15.68 21.51 7.69
C MET A 148 16.19 22.57 6.72
N PHE A 149 15.32 23.14 5.87
CA PHE A 149 15.73 24.17 4.92
C PHE A 149 16.17 25.47 5.60
N VAL A 150 15.48 25.86 6.68
CA VAL A 150 15.83 27.04 7.51
C VAL A 150 17.14 26.78 8.26
N LEU A 151 17.28 25.60 8.89
CA LEU A 151 18.44 25.21 9.70
C LEU A 151 19.69 24.83 8.87
N ARG A 152 19.61 24.80 7.53
CA ARG A 152 20.73 24.36 6.67
C ARG A 152 22.05 25.10 6.92
N LYS A 153 21.98 26.39 7.28
CA LYS A 153 23.17 27.21 7.56
C LYS A 153 23.82 26.79 8.88
N GLU A 154 23.02 26.53 9.90
CA GLU A 154 23.50 26.06 11.20
C GLU A 154 24.09 24.66 11.09
N MET A 155 23.42 23.75 10.39
CA MET A 155 23.98 22.41 10.11
C MET A 155 25.34 22.50 9.41
N LYS A 156 25.49 23.39 8.42
CA LYS A 156 26.78 23.59 7.75
C LYS A 156 27.85 24.07 8.73
N SER A 157 27.55 25.09 9.54
CA SER A 157 28.50 25.59 10.54
C SER A 157 28.87 24.53 11.59
N LEU A 158 27.91 23.71 12.02
CA LEU A 158 28.15 22.65 12.99
C LEU A 158 29.01 21.53 12.39
N SER A 159 28.79 21.20 11.11
CA SER A 159 29.59 20.22 10.38
C SER A 159 31.02 20.70 10.14
N ASP A 160 31.22 21.97 9.82
CA ASP A 160 32.55 22.55 9.57
C ASP A 160 33.38 22.61 10.86
N ASN A 161 32.74 22.76 12.02
CA ASN A 161 33.37 22.81 13.35
C ASN A 161 33.43 21.45 14.05
N PHE A 162 33.01 20.36 13.40
CA PHE A 162 32.98 19.03 14.01
C PHE A 162 34.38 18.39 13.99
N GLU A 163 35.20 18.71 14.99
CA GLU A 163 36.45 17.98 15.22
C GLU A 163 36.18 16.68 15.98
N ILE A 164 36.59 15.56 15.40
CA ILE A 164 36.52 14.25 16.05
C ILE A 164 37.60 14.22 17.12
N LYS A 165 37.18 14.17 18.39
CA LYS A 165 38.06 13.96 19.54
C LYS A 165 38.37 12.48 19.73
#